data_AF-A0A963QYH5-F1
#
_entry.id   AF-A0A963QYH5-F1
#
_cell.length_a   1.000
_cell.length_b   1.000
_cell.length_c   1.000
_cell.angle_alpha   90.00
_cell.angle_beta   90.00
_cell.angle_gamma   90.00
#
_symmetry.space_group_name_H-M   'P 1'
#
loop_
_entity.id
_entity.type
_entity.pdbx_description
1 polymer ?
#
loop_
_entity_poly.entity_id
_entity_poly.type
_entity_poly.pdbx_seq_one_letter_code
_entity_poly.pdbx_strand_id
1 'polypeptide(L)'
;MADIATPTRRTTDDRQKALDAAIAQIERAFGKGSLMRLGQAEGAVEIDTVSTGSLGLDIALGVGGLPRGRIIEIYGPESSGKTT
;
A
#
# COMPACT_ATOMS: atom_id res chain seq x y z
N MET A 1 -38.10 -34.55 -1.72
CA MET A 1 -38.30 -33.72 -0.52
C MET A 1 -36.92 -33.18 -0.16
N ALA A 2 -36.64 -31.93 -0.54
CA ALA A 2 -35.29 -31.37 -0.60
C ALA A 2 -34.83 -30.84 0.76
N ASP A 3 -33.62 -31.21 1.18
CA ASP A 3 -32.92 -30.62 2.32
C ASP A 3 -31.84 -29.67 1.76
N ILE A 4 -32.17 -28.38 1.71
CA ILE A 4 -31.27 -27.31 1.29
C ILE A 4 -30.60 -26.74 2.54
N ALA A 5 -29.40 -27.25 2.82
CA ALA A 5 -28.55 -26.80 3.91
C ALA A 5 -28.31 -25.28 3.81
N THR A 6 -28.82 -24.55 4.80
CA THR A 6 -28.58 -23.11 4.97
C THR A 6 -27.11 -22.89 5.33
N PRO A 7 -26.35 -22.00 4.65
CA PRO A 7 -24.97 -21.75 5.02
C PRO A 7 -24.91 -21.02 6.37
N THR A 8 -24.44 -21.71 7.40
CA THR A 8 -24.15 -21.15 8.74
C THR A 8 -23.28 -19.90 8.61
N ARG A 9 -23.79 -18.78 9.11
CA ARG A 9 -23.07 -17.50 9.20
C ARG A 9 -21.89 -17.68 10.16
N ARG A 10 -20.65 -17.76 9.63
CA ARG A 10 -19.43 -17.82 10.47
C ARG A 10 -19.40 -16.63 11.42
N THR A 11 -19.02 -16.88 12.67
CA THR A 11 -18.87 -15.82 13.66
C THR A 11 -17.72 -14.88 13.26
N THR A 12 -17.81 -13.62 13.66
CA THR A 12 -16.81 -12.59 13.33
C THR A 12 -15.41 -12.98 13.81
N ASP A 13 -15.32 -13.67 14.96
CA ASP A 13 -14.06 -14.13 15.55
C ASP A 13 -13.39 -15.24 14.72
N ASP A 14 -14.15 -16.20 14.20
CA ASP A 14 -13.60 -17.26 13.36
C ASP A 14 -13.05 -16.68 12.05
N ARG A 15 -13.73 -15.65 11.51
CA ARG A 15 -13.26 -14.92 10.34
C ARG A 15 -11.96 -14.16 10.62
N GLN A 16 -11.86 -13.53 11.79
CA GLN A 16 -10.68 -12.77 12.18
C GLN A 16 -9.45 -13.69 12.39
N LYS A 17 -9.63 -14.83 13.07
CA LYS A 17 -8.57 -15.83 13.25
C LYS A 17 -8.07 -16.39 11.91
N ALA A 18 -8.99 -16.72 11.00
CA ALA A 18 -8.62 -17.23 9.68
C ALA A 18 -7.86 -16.18 8.86
N LEU A 19 -8.24 -14.89 8.98
CA LEU A 19 -7.54 -13.78 8.35
C LEU A 19 -6.13 -13.64 8.89
N ASP A 20 -5.94 -13.61 10.20
CA ASP A 20 -4.62 -13.42 10.81
C ASP A 20 -3.67 -14.59 10.52
N ALA A 21 -4.19 -15.82 10.46
CA ALA A 21 -3.43 -16.99 10.05
C ALA A 21 -2.94 -16.89 8.59
N ALA A 22 -3.81 -16.41 7.67
CA ALA A 22 -3.44 -16.21 6.28
C ALA A 22 -2.37 -15.11 6.11
N ILE A 23 -2.51 -14.00 6.84
CA ILE A 23 -1.53 -12.91 6.86
C ILE A 23 -0.15 -13.44 7.30
N ALA A 24 -0.10 -14.19 8.41
CA ALA A 24 1.14 -14.77 8.90
C ALA A 24 1.78 -15.77 7.92
N GLN A 25 0.97 -16.50 7.16
CA GLN A 25 1.47 -17.42 6.12
C GLN A 25 2.11 -16.65 4.95
N ILE A 26 1.51 -15.54 4.52
CA ILE A 26 2.05 -14.69 3.46
C ILE A 26 3.39 -14.09 3.90
N GLU A 27 3.48 -13.54 5.12
CA GLU A 27 4.73 -12.95 5.61
C GLU A 27 5.88 -13.95 5.72
N ARG A 28 5.58 -15.20 6.11
CA ARG A 28 6.62 -16.26 6.15
C ARG A 28 7.11 -16.66 4.76
N ALA A 29 6.22 -16.68 3.77
CA ALA A 29 6.56 -17.09 2.41
C ALA A 29 7.29 -16.00 1.62
N PHE A 30 6.92 -14.72 1.81
CA PHE A 30 7.37 -13.62 0.98
C PHE A 30 8.18 -12.55 1.72
N GLY A 31 8.38 -12.72 3.03
CA GLY A 31 9.11 -11.79 3.90
C GLY A 31 8.21 -10.82 4.66
N LYS A 32 8.75 -10.25 5.75
CA LYS A 32 8.06 -9.24 6.57
C LYS A 32 7.67 -8.04 5.73
N GLY A 33 6.43 -7.56 5.89
CA GLY A 33 5.93 -6.40 5.15
C GLY A 33 5.46 -6.70 3.72
N SER A 34 5.45 -7.97 3.30
CA SER A 34 4.81 -8.39 2.04
C SER A 34 3.30 -8.15 2.02
N LEU A 35 2.67 -8.04 3.19
CA LEU A 35 1.29 -7.64 3.35
C LEU A 35 1.14 -6.78 4.62
N MET A 36 0.57 -5.59 4.48
CA MET A 36 0.35 -4.66 5.57
C MET A 36 -1.04 -4.05 5.45
N ARG A 37 -1.66 -3.70 6.58
CA ARG A 37 -2.91 -2.94 6.54
C ARG A 37 -2.60 -1.47 6.26
N LEU A 38 -3.34 -0.90 5.32
CA LEU A 38 -3.24 0.52 4.98
C LEU A 38 -3.58 1.37 6.22
N GLY A 39 -2.63 2.21 6.66
CA GLY A 39 -2.78 3.07 7.85
C GLY A 39 -2.36 2.46 9.18
N GLN A 40 -1.87 1.21 9.21
CA GLN A 40 -1.37 0.56 10.44
C GLN A 40 0.14 0.79 10.66
N ALA A 41 0.83 1.47 9.73
CA ALA A 41 2.15 2.01 10.01
C ALA A 41 2.00 3.15 11.04
N GLU A 42 2.50 2.92 12.25
CA GLU A 42 2.55 3.92 13.31
C GLU A 42 3.39 5.11 12.85
N GLY A 43 2.76 6.29 12.88
CA GLY A 43 3.42 7.57 12.61
C GLY A 43 3.43 7.94 11.13
N ALA A 44 3.18 9.22 10.84
CA ALA A 44 3.68 9.83 9.63
C ALA A 44 5.19 9.59 9.63
N VAL A 45 5.65 8.58 8.88
CA VAL A 45 7.08 8.39 8.62
C VAL A 45 7.55 9.75 8.12
N GLU A 46 8.52 10.37 8.79
CA GLU A 46 9.16 11.54 8.20
C GLU A 46 9.77 11.09 6.89
N ILE A 47 9.18 11.58 5.79
CA ILE A 47 9.59 11.25 4.44
C ILE A 47 10.58 12.33 4.05
N ASP A 48 11.86 12.00 4.06
CA ASP A 48 12.86 12.86 3.44
C ASP A 48 12.54 12.99 1.94
N THR A 49 12.53 14.22 1.43
CA THR A 49 12.23 14.50 0.02
C THR A 49 13.37 15.21 -0.69
N VAL A 50 13.35 15.13 -2.01
CA VAL A 50 14.18 15.93 -2.92
C VAL A 50 13.24 16.74 -3.81
N SER A 51 13.42 18.06 -3.87
CA SER A 51 12.60 18.93 -4.74
C SER A 51 12.68 18.48 -6.19
N THR A 52 11.55 18.55 -6.90
CA THR A 52 11.46 18.28 -8.34
C THR A 52 12.06 19.40 -9.18
N GLY A 53 12.43 20.54 -8.58
CA GLY A 53 12.78 21.77 -9.30
C GLY A 53 11.58 22.57 -9.81
N SER A 54 10.36 22.05 -9.62
CA SER A 54 9.10 22.73 -9.92
C SER A 54 8.28 22.91 -8.65
N LEU A 55 8.12 24.16 -8.19
CA LEU A 55 7.37 24.48 -6.99
C LEU A 55 5.92 23.95 -7.05
N GLY A 56 5.28 24.07 -8.22
CA GLY A 56 3.91 23.59 -8.40
C GLY A 56 3.80 22.07 -8.25
N LEU A 57 4.79 21.33 -8.74
CA LEU A 57 4.82 19.87 -8.63
C LEU A 57 5.12 19.42 -7.20
N ASP A 58 6.05 20.08 -6.51
CA ASP A 58 6.38 19.79 -5.11
C ASP A 58 5.17 19.98 -4.19
N ILE A 59 4.38 21.03 -4.42
CA ILE A 59 3.12 21.28 -3.70
C ILE A 59 2.09 20.20 -4.05
N ALA A 60 1.93 19.87 -5.33
CA ALA A 60 0.95 18.87 -5.77
C ALA A 60 1.22 17.47 -5.20
N LEU A 61 2.48 17.11 -4.99
CA LEU A 61 2.88 15.86 -4.33
C LEU A 61 2.51 15.82 -2.83
N GLY A 62 2.22 16.97 -2.21
CA GLY A 62 1.77 17.09 -0.81
C GLY A 62 2.85 16.85 0.25
N VAL A 63 3.95 16.19 -0.12
CA VAL A 63 5.13 15.92 0.72
C VAL A 63 6.32 16.83 0.41
N GLY A 64 6.17 17.77 -0.54
CA GLY A 64 7.19 18.77 -0.87
C GLY A 64 8.30 18.29 -1.82
N GLY A 65 8.12 17.15 -2.49
CA GLY A 65 9.08 16.65 -3.48
C GLY A 65 9.03 15.12 -3.67
N LEU A 66 10.05 14.57 -4.33
CA LEU A 66 10.20 13.13 -4.53
C LEU A 66 10.72 12.45 -3.25
N PRO A 67 10.07 11.38 -2.75
CA PRO A 67 10.48 10.70 -1.52
C PRO A 67 11.77 9.89 -1.71
N ARG A 68 12.72 10.06 -0.79
CA ARG A 68 13.96 9.29 -0.76
C ARG A 68 13.70 7.82 -0.42
N GLY A 69 14.56 6.94 -0.94
CA GLY A 69 14.46 5.49 -0.70
C GLY A 69 13.24 4.83 -1.38
N ARG A 70 12.60 5.52 -2.33
CA ARG A 70 11.46 5.03 -3.10
C ARG A 70 11.77 5.07 -4.58
N ILE A 71 11.17 4.13 -5.32
CA ILE A 71 11.21 4.12 -6.78
C ILE A 71 10.08 5.03 -7.27
N ILE A 72 10.41 5.94 -8.18
CA ILE A 72 9.47 6.88 -8.81
C ILE A 72 9.44 6.59 -10.31
N GLU A 73 8.24 6.54 -10.87
CA GLU A 73 8.03 6.40 -12.32
C GLU A 73 7.49 7.72 -12.88
N ILE A 74 8.16 8.25 -13.91
CA ILE A 74 7.74 9.45 -14.64
C ILE A 74 7.49 9.04 -16.09
N TYR A 75 6.25 9.13 -16.55
CA TYR A 75 5.83 8.70 -17.88
C TYR A 75 5.15 9.84 -18.66
N GLY A 76 5.09 9.70 -19.98
CA GLY A 76 4.49 10.69 -20.86
C GLY A 76 5.04 10.65 -22.30
N PRO A 77 4.39 11.35 -23.25
CA PRO A 77 4.80 11.41 -24.65
C PRO A 77 6.25 11.83 -24.86
N GLU A 78 6.82 11.55 -26.03
CA GLU A 78 8.15 12.08 -26.40
C GLU A 78 8.17 13.61 -26.25
N SER A 79 9.32 14.17 -25.83
CA SER A 79 9.50 15.61 -25.59
C SER A 79 8.64 16.22 -24.47
N SER A 80 7.99 15.42 -23.61
CA SER A 80 7.19 15.92 -22.48
C SER A 80 7.98 16.42 -21.26
N GLY A 81 9.32 16.49 -21.33
CA GLY A 81 10.16 16.97 -20.23
C GLY A 81 10.52 15.93 -19.15
N LYS A 82 10.34 14.63 -19.39
CA LYS A 82 10.66 13.57 -18.39
C LYS A 82 12.14 13.53 -17.96
N THR A 83 13.05 13.95 -18.85
CA THR A 83 14.52 13.93 -18.65
C THR A 83 15.06 15.27 -18.14
N THR A 84 14.27 16.33 -18.25
CA THR A 84 14.64 17.70 -17.85
C THR A 84 14.65 17.82 -16.35
#